data_AF-A0A945CQX9-F1
#
_entry.id   AF-A0A945CQX9-F1
#
_cell.length_a   1.000
_cell.length_b   1.000
_cell.length_c   1.000
_cell.angle_alpha   90.00
_cell.angle_beta   90.00
_cell.angle_gamma   90.00
#
_symmetry.space_group_name_H-M   'P 1'
#
loop_
_entity.id
_entity.type
_entity.pdbx_description
1 polymer ?
#
loop_
_entity_poly.entity_id
_entity_poly.type
_entity_poly.pdbx_seq_one_letter_code
_entity_poly.pdbx_strand_id
1 'polypeptide(L)'
;MVRHLTALLDTDPDAVNRIVHLGHLNGVYGPPLLALVEDYGFEDAHLPEVARLFIDRGADVNIADSANRTALQQALAKRQTCEQNGVETRYCDAVIQLLIDRGAEVDLFAAIGLSDTETVQRLLAENPAVATTPRVPRPHPGESPGWHEALTTTPAQFAERFGRPEIMALLL
;
A
#
# COMPACT_ATOMS: atom_id res chain seq x y z
N MET A 1 4.61 -18.58 4.94
CA MET A 1 4.98 -17.86 3.70
C MET A 1 6.41 -17.35 3.71
N VAL A 2 6.86 -16.58 4.70
CA VAL A 2 8.15 -15.86 4.61
C VAL A 2 9.38 -16.72 4.51
N ARG A 3 9.46 -17.82 5.27
CA ARG A 3 10.56 -18.79 5.09
C ARG A 3 10.63 -19.32 3.65
N HIS A 4 9.49 -19.42 2.98
CA HIS A 4 9.41 -19.84 1.59
C HIS A 4 9.87 -18.74 0.64
N LEU A 5 9.49 -17.48 0.89
CA LEU A 5 9.95 -16.34 0.10
C LEU A 5 11.45 -16.05 0.32
N THR A 6 11.96 -16.11 1.56
CA THR A 6 13.40 -15.97 1.81
C THR A 6 14.20 -17.09 1.17
N ALA A 7 13.73 -18.35 1.25
CA ALA A 7 14.37 -19.47 0.57
C ALA A 7 14.31 -19.34 -0.97
N LEU A 8 13.23 -18.77 -1.51
CA LEU A 8 13.13 -18.41 -2.92
C LEU A 8 14.20 -17.37 -3.27
N LEU A 9 14.36 -16.31 -2.47
CA LEU A 9 15.39 -15.28 -2.71
C LEU A 9 16.82 -15.80 -2.51
N ASP A 10 17.02 -16.80 -1.65
CA ASP A 10 18.32 -17.44 -1.47
C ASP A 10 18.70 -18.31 -2.68
N THR A 11 17.72 -18.82 -3.43
CA THR A 11 17.94 -19.68 -4.61
C THR A 11 17.85 -18.91 -5.94
N ASP A 12 17.06 -17.85 -5.98
CA ASP A 12 16.82 -16.98 -7.14
C ASP A 12 16.69 -15.51 -6.66
N PRO A 13 17.82 -14.80 -6.48
CA PRO A 13 17.81 -13.40 -6.03
C PRO A 13 17.00 -12.47 -6.95
N ASP A 14 16.95 -12.76 -8.25
CA ASP A 14 16.19 -11.99 -9.23
C ASP A 14 14.67 -12.12 -9.05
N ALA A 15 14.22 -13.12 -8.28
CA ALA A 15 12.81 -13.27 -7.93
C ALA A 15 12.30 -12.14 -7.04
N VAL A 16 13.18 -11.33 -6.42
CA VAL A 16 12.82 -10.23 -5.50
C VAL A 16 11.86 -9.20 -6.10
N ASN A 17 11.91 -9.02 -7.42
CA ASN A 17 11.05 -8.10 -8.19
C ASN A 17 10.10 -8.82 -9.13
N ARG A 18 10.13 -10.16 -9.19
CA ARG A 18 9.28 -10.93 -10.09
C ARG A 18 7.85 -10.91 -9.57
N ILE A 19 6.89 -10.72 -10.47
CA ILE A 19 5.48 -10.88 -10.15
C ILE A 19 5.22 -12.36 -9.87
N VAL A 20 4.98 -12.71 -8.61
CA VAL A 20 4.73 -14.08 -8.17
C VAL A 20 3.25 -14.27 -7.84
N HIS A 21 2.73 -15.48 -8.04
CA HIS A 21 1.38 -15.83 -7.64
C HIS A 21 1.31 -15.80 -6.10
N LEU A 22 0.45 -14.97 -5.52
CA LEU A 22 0.37 -14.78 -4.07
C LEU A 22 -0.42 -15.88 -3.35
N GLY A 23 -0.38 -17.11 -3.89
CA GLY A 23 -0.90 -18.38 -3.35
C GLY A 23 -2.32 -18.37 -2.79
N HIS A 24 -2.49 -17.72 -1.65
CA HIS A 24 -3.67 -17.71 -0.79
C HIS A 24 -4.68 -16.59 -1.11
N LEU A 25 -4.37 -15.69 -2.05
CA LEU A 25 -5.18 -14.51 -2.37
C LEU A 25 -5.85 -14.61 -3.75
N ASN A 26 -6.56 -15.71 -4.01
CA ASN A 26 -7.47 -15.87 -5.16
C ASN A 26 -6.95 -15.26 -6.48
N GLY A 27 -5.74 -15.64 -6.93
CA GLY A 27 -5.21 -15.20 -8.22
C GLY A 27 -4.66 -13.77 -8.29
N VAL A 28 -4.39 -13.10 -7.16
CA VAL A 28 -3.61 -11.86 -7.14
C VAL A 28 -2.13 -12.16 -7.36
N TYR A 29 -1.48 -11.37 -8.21
CA TYR A 29 -0.06 -11.47 -8.49
C TYR A 29 0.63 -10.15 -8.16
N GLY A 30 1.77 -10.21 -7.48
CA GLY A 30 2.53 -9.02 -7.11
C GLY A 30 3.98 -9.33 -6.75
N PRO A 31 4.80 -8.30 -6.52
CA PRO A 31 6.18 -8.50 -6.07
C PRO A 31 6.18 -9.08 -4.65
N PRO A 32 7.19 -9.91 -4.30
CA PRO A 32 7.31 -10.51 -2.98
C PRO A 32 7.22 -9.50 -1.83
N LEU A 33 7.76 -8.29 -1.96
CA LEU A 33 7.67 -7.24 -0.94
C LEU A 33 6.22 -6.86 -0.62
N LEU A 34 5.35 -6.74 -1.63
CA LEU A 34 3.95 -6.42 -1.44
C LEU A 34 3.19 -7.59 -0.78
N ALA A 35 3.53 -8.83 -1.15
CA ALA A 35 2.96 -10.03 -0.55
C ALA A 35 3.18 -10.09 0.96
N LEU A 36 4.36 -9.66 1.43
CA LEU A 36 4.68 -9.62 2.86
C LEU A 36 3.72 -8.68 3.61
N VAL A 37 3.46 -7.50 3.07
CA VAL A 37 2.55 -6.50 3.67
C VAL A 37 1.11 -7.03 3.74
N GLU A 38 0.75 -7.94 2.84
CA GLU A 38 -0.59 -8.51 2.77
C GLU A 38 -0.79 -9.73 3.69
N ASP A 39 0.21 -10.62 3.77
CA ASP A 39 0.13 -11.95 4.40
C ASP A 39 0.58 -11.98 5.87
N TYR A 40 1.37 -11.00 6.32
CA TYR A 40 1.71 -10.88 7.74
C TYR A 40 0.56 -10.33 8.57
N GLY A 41 0.28 -11.00 9.70
CA GLY A 41 -0.52 -10.42 10.78
C GLY A 41 0.23 -9.26 11.42
N PHE A 42 -0.43 -8.12 11.59
CA PHE A 42 0.14 -6.83 11.99
C PHE A 42 0.70 -6.76 13.41
N GLU A 43 0.55 -7.84 14.19
CA GLU A 43 1.18 -8.04 15.49
C GLU A 43 2.58 -8.67 15.38
N ASP A 44 2.96 -9.13 14.19
CA ASP A 44 4.23 -9.79 13.97
C ASP A 44 5.37 -8.76 13.97
N ALA A 45 6.14 -8.77 15.06
CA ALA A 45 7.29 -7.92 15.25
C ALA A 45 8.39 -8.08 14.18
N HIS A 46 8.38 -9.19 13.44
CA HIS A 46 9.36 -9.46 12.40
C HIS A 46 9.03 -8.78 11.06
N LEU A 47 7.80 -8.28 10.87
CA LEU A 47 7.38 -7.67 9.61
C LEU A 47 8.35 -6.56 9.12
N PRO A 48 8.76 -5.58 9.96
CA PRO A 48 9.71 -4.55 9.51
C PRO A 48 11.09 -5.10 9.16
N GLU A 49 11.56 -6.11 9.89
CA GLU A 49 12.85 -6.75 9.62
C GLU A 49 12.84 -7.51 8.29
N VAL A 50 11.75 -8.22 8.00
CA VAL A 50 11.60 -8.98 6.76
C VAL A 50 11.40 -8.04 5.57
N ALA A 51 10.62 -6.97 5.73
CA ALA A 51 10.50 -5.93 4.70
C ALA A 51 11.88 -5.32 4.40
N ARG A 52 12.68 -5.01 5.44
CA ARG A 52 14.05 -4.51 5.27
C ARG A 52 14.92 -5.51 4.52
N LEU A 53 14.86 -6.79 4.86
CA LEU A 53 15.61 -7.84 4.19
C LEU A 53 15.34 -7.90 2.68
N PHE A 54 14.08 -7.69 2.27
CA PHE A 54 13.69 -7.74 0.85
C PHE A 54 14.19 -6.51 0.11
N ILE A 55 14.03 -5.32 0.71
CA ILE A 55 14.55 -4.07 0.13
C ILE A 55 16.08 -4.11 0.05
N ASP A 56 16.76 -4.60 1.08
CA ASP A 56 18.22 -4.75 1.09
C ASP A 56 18.71 -5.77 0.05
N ARG A 57 17.83 -6.70 -0.38
CA ARG A 57 18.06 -7.61 -1.52
C ARG A 57 17.69 -7.01 -2.89
N GLY A 58 17.32 -5.75 -2.95
CA GLY A 58 17.01 -5.05 -4.21
C GLY A 58 15.54 -5.10 -4.60
N ALA A 59 14.62 -5.33 -3.66
CA ALA A 59 13.20 -5.14 -3.92
C ALA A 59 12.93 -3.67 -4.31
N ASP A 60 12.32 -3.48 -5.47
CA ASP A 60 11.79 -2.20 -5.91
C ASP A 60 10.47 -1.94 -5.16
N VAL A 61 10.47 -0.86 -4.38
CA VAL A 61 9.37 -0.46 -3.50
C VAL A 61 8.14 0.06 -4.26
N ASN A 62 8.30 0.41 -5.54
CA ASN A 62 7.27 1.02 -6.37
C ASN A 62 6.60 0.04 -7.32
N ILE A 63 7.03 -1.23 -7.38
CA ILE A 63 6.34 -2.24 -8.20
C ILE A 63 4.95 -2.46 -7.65
N ALA A 64 3.96 -2.25 -8.52
CA ALA A 64 2.56 -2.48 -8.20
C ALA A 64 2.14 -3.92 -8.53
N ASP A 65 1.16 -4.43 -7.79
CA ASP A 65 0.50 -5.70 -8.10
C ASP A 65 -0.42 -5.60 -9.34
N SER A 66 -1.05 -6.71 -9.72
CA SER A 66 -2.04 -6.75 -10.82
C SER A 66 -3.24 -5.83 -10.60
N ALA A 67 -3.49 -5.41 -9.35
CA ALA A 67 -4.53 -4.44 -8.99
C ALA A 67 -4.02 -2.99 -8.96
N ASN A 68 -2.77 -2.74 -9.40
CA ASN A 68 -2.11 -1.44 -9.39
C ASN A 68 -1.90 -0.86 -7.99
N ARG A 69 -1.71 -1.73 -6.99
CA ARG A 69 -1.41 -1.34 -5.62
C ARG A 69 0.09 -1.47 -5.37
N THR A 70 0.71 -0.45 -4.80
CA THR A 70 2.11 -0.51 -4.33
C THR A 70 2.20 -1.03 -2.89
N ALA A 71 3.41 -1.39 -2.45
CA ALA A 71 3.63 -1.83 -1.07
C ALA A 71 3.21 -0.74 -0.06
N LEU A 72 3.46 0.54 -0.38
CA LEU A 72 3.09 1.67 0.48
C LEU A 72 1.57 1.82 0.60
N GLN A 73 0.85 1.78 -0.52
CA GLN A 73 -0.61 1.89 -0.52
C GLN A 73 -1.27 0.76 0.29
N GLN A 74 -0.75 -0.46 0.17
CA GLN A 74 -1.21 -1.59 0.97
C GLN A 74 -0.92 -1.39 2.46
N ALA A 75 0.30 -0.95 2.83
CA ALA A 75 0.66 -0.72 4.22
C ALA A 75 -0.23 0.34 4.88
N LEU A 76 -0.59 1.41 4.16
CA LEU A 76 -1.50 2.45 4.63
C LEU A 76 -2.94 1.95 4.81
N ALA A 77 -3.46 1.17 3.86
CA ALA A 77 -4.79 0.58 3.97
C ALA A 77 -4.88 -0.39 5.17
N LYS A 78 -3.82 -1.18 5.39
CA LYS A 78 -3.73 -2.08 6.54
C LYS A 78 -3.62 -1.33 7.86
N ARG A 79 -2.77 -0.29 7.96
CA ARG A 79 -2.67 0.58 9.14
C ARG A 79 -4.03 1.13 9.55
N GLN A 80 -4.82 1.63 8.59
CA GLN A 80 -6.17 2.12 8.85
C GLN A 80 -7.06 1.01 9.44
N THR A 81 -7.01 -0.21 8.86
CA THR A 81 -7.77 -1.35 9.36
C THR A 81 -7.37 -1.69 10.80
N CYS A 82 -6.07 -1.63 11.14
CA CYS A 82 -5.59 -1.82 12.50
C CYS A 82 -6.12 -0.75 13.46
N GLU A 83 -6.02 0.53 13.09
CA GLU A 83 -6.53 1.65 13.88
C GLU A 83 -8.04 1.49 14.19
N GLN A 84 -8.84 1.12 13.19
CA GLN A 84 -10.27 0.91 13.33
C GLN A 84 -10.62 -0.27 14.26
N ASN A 85 -9.76 -1.28 14.33
CA ASN A 85 -9.94 -2.45 15.19
C ASN A 85 -9.23 -2.31 16.55
N GLY A 86 -8.60 -1.16 16.84
CA GLY A 86 -7.85 -0.95 18.07
C GLY A 86 -6.58 -1.80 18.19
N VAL A 87 -6.06 -2.30 17.06
CA VAL A 87 -4.82 -3.10 16.99
C VAL A 87 -3.62 -2.16 16.93
N GLU A 88 -2.53 -2.53 17.60
CA GLU A 88 -1.29 -1.77 17.61
C GLU A 88 -0.70 -1.63 16.19
N THR A 89 -0.38 -0.41 15.79
CA THR A 89 0.07 -0.08 14.43
C THR A 89 1.59 0.03 14.29
N ARG A 90 2.36 -0.09 15.39
CA ARG A 90 3.80 0.25 15.40
C ARG A 90 4.62 -0.46 14.31
N TYR A 91 4.25 -1.69 13.96
CA TYR A 91 4.93 -2.45 12.93
C TYR A 91 4.51 -2.01 11.52
N CYS A 92 3.24 -1.63 11.32
CA CYS A 92 2.80 -0.99 10.08
C CYS A 92 3.49 0.36 9.89
N ASP A 93 3.56 1.18 10.93
CA ASP A 93 4.22 2.49 10.90
C ASP A 93 5.71 2.34 10.55
N ALA A 94 6.38 1.34 11.12
CA ALA A 94 7.77 1.03 10.79
C ALA A 94 7.96 0.59 9.32
N VAL A 95 7.05 -0.20 8.76
CA VAL A 95 7.09 -0.57 7.32
C VAL A 95 6.81 0.63 6.44
N ILE A 96 5.81 1.45 6.78
CA ILE A 96 5.47 2.66 6.02
C ILE A 96 6.70 3.60 5.97
N GLN A 97 7.31 3.85 7.13
CA GLN A 97 8.52 4.69 7.19
C GLN A 97 9.66 4.09 6.38
N LEU A 98 9.89 2.77 6.49
CA LEU A 98 10.91 2.08 5.72
C LEU A 98 10.68 2.21 4.21
N LEU A 99 9.44 2.10 3.73
CA LEU A 99 9.12 2.24 2.31
C LEU A 99 9.38 3.68 1.84
N ILE A 100 8.95 4.68 2.62
CA ILE A 100 9.19 6.10 2.31
C ILE A 100 10.69 6.42 2.29
N ASP A 101 11.45 5.98 3.29
CA ASP A 101 12.90 6.18 3.40
C ASP A 101 13.66 5.55 2.20
N ARG A 102 13.06 4.55 1.57
CA ARG A 102 13.62 3.81 0.43
C ARG A 102 13.07 4.28 -0.91
N GLY A 103 12.39 5.43 -0.93
CA GLY A 103 11.95 6.10 -2.16
C GLY A 103 10.60 5.61 -2.70
N ALA A 104 9.72 5.10 -1.83
CA ALA A 104 8.36 4.81 -2.23
C ALA A 104 7.64 6.10 -2.67
N GLU A 105 7.02 6.05 -3.85
CA GLU A 105 6.28 7.17 -4.41
C GLU A 105 5.03 7.45 -3.57
N VAL A 106 4.91 8.69 -3.09
CA VAL A 106 3.76 9.15 -2.31
C VAL A 106 2.81 9.89 -3.24
N ASP A 107 1.77 9.19 -3.69
CA ASP A 107 0.67 9.81 -4.43
C ASP A 107 -0.30 10.56 -3.50
N LEU A 108 -1.28 11.25 -4.08
CA LEU A 108 -2.24 12.05 -3.31
C LEU A 108 -3.02 11.20 -2.29
N PHE A 109 -3.37 9.95 -2.62
CA PHE A 109 -4.10 9.07 -1.73
C PHE A 109 -3.22 8.57 -0.57
N ALA A 110 -1.94 8.29 -0.86
CA ALA A 110 -0.95 7.93 0.15
C ALA A 110 -0.72 9.09 1.11
N ALA A 111 -0.59 10.32 0.61
CA ALA A 111 -0.45 11.53 1.42
C ALA A 111 -1.67 11.75 2.34
N ILE A 112 -2.89 11.55 1.83
CA ILE A 112 -4.12 11.57 2.64
C ILE A 112 -4.08 10.51 3.74
N GLY A 113 -3.67 9.27 3.40
CA GLY A 113 -3.55 8.17 4.36
C GLY A 113 -2.52 8.44 5.47
N LEU A 114 -1.42 9.11 5.12
CA LEU A 114 -0.37 9.56 6.04
C LEU A 114 -0.78 10.76 6.89
N SER A 115 -1.88 11.43 6.54
CA SER A 115 -2.23 12.75 7.08
C SER A 115 -1.17 13.83 6.80
N ASP A 116 -0.38 13.65 5.74
CA ASP A 116 0.70 14.54 5.35
C ASP A 116 0.15 15.72 4.55
N THR A 117 -0.26 16.75 5.29
CA THR A 117 -0.88 17.96 4.74
C THR A 117 0.08 18.71 3.82
N GLU A 118 1.38 18.70 4.13
CA GLU A 118 2.40 19.38 3.31
C GLU A 118 2.57 18.69 1.97
N THR A 119 2.67 17.36 1.95
CA THR A 119 2.74 16.60 0.70
C THR A 119 1.45 16.72 -0.10
N VAL A 120 0.27 16.75 0.54
CA VAL A 120 -1.00 17.03 -0.16
C VAL A 120 -0.94 18.40 -0.86
N GLN A 121 -0.55 19.46 -0.15
CA GLN A 121 -0.46 20.79 -0.74
C GLN A 121 0.53 20.85 -1.90
N ARG A 122 1.69 20.21 -1.75
CA ARG A 122 2.70 20.13 -2.80
C ARG A 122 2.16 19.44 -4.06
N LEU A 123 1.56 18.25 -3.91
CA LEU A 123 1.01 17.49 -5.02
C LEU A 123 -0.12 18.23 -5.75
N LEU A 124 -0.97 18.96 -5.00
CA LEU A 124 -2.02 19.80 -5.58
C LEU A 124 -1.45 21.03 -6.31
N ALA A 125 -0.38 21.63 -5.80
CA ALA A 125 0.29 22.75 -6.47
C ALA A 125 0.97 22.32 -7.77
N GLU A 126 1.55 21.12 -7.80
CA GLU A 126 2.18 20.54 -8.99
C GLU A 126 1.14 20.11 -10.03
N ASN A 127 0.04 19.47 -9.61
CA ASN A 127 -1.02 19.04 -10.50
C ASN A 127 -2.41 19.14 -9.84
N PRO A 128 -3.12 20.26 -10.00
CA PRO A 128 -4.45 20.45 -9.38
C PRO A 128 -5.49 19.42 -9.81
N ALA A 129 -5.35 18.81 -10.99
CA ALA A 129 -6.30 17.82 -11.50
C ALA A 129 -6.32 16.52 -10.66
N VAL A 130 -5.27 16.25 -9.89
CA VAL A 130 -5.26 15.06 -9.01
C VAL A 130 -6.32 15.16 -7.91
N ALA A 131 -6.77 16.36 -7.52
CA ALA A 131 -7.82 16.57 -6.52
C ALA A 131 -9.17 15.94 -6.86
N THR A 132 -9.47 15.83 -8.17
CA THR A 132 -10.75 15.32 -8.68
C THR A 132 -10.61 13.99 -9.39
N THR A 133 -9.38 13.51 -9.61
CA THR A 133 -9.12 12.25 -10.31
C THR A 133 -9.45 11.07 -9.38
N PRO A 134 -10.50 10.28 -9.67
CA PRO A 134 -10.87 9.17 -8.81
C PRO A 134 -9.84 8.05 -8.91
N ARG A 135 -9.58 7.38 -7.79
CA ARG A 135 -8.88 6.10 -7.81
C ARG A 135 -9.86 5.05 -8.30
N VAL A 136 -9.50 4.34 -9.37
CA VAL A 136 -10.24 3.19 -9.89
C VAL A 136 -9.65 1.93 -9.27
N PRO A 137 -10.31 1.26 -8.31
CA PRO A 137 -9.82 -0.01 -7.80
C PRO A 137 -10.01 -1.08 -8.89
N ARG A 138 -8.97 -1.88 -9.18
CA ARG A 138 -9.14 -3.09 -9.98
C ARG A 138 -9.66 -4.24 -9.08
N PRO A 139 -10.66 -5.02 -9.53
CA PRO A 139 -11.20 -6.13 -8.75
C PRO A 139 -10.14 -7.12 -8.30
N HIS A 140 -10.33 -7.70 -7.12
CA HIS A 140 -9.69 -8.97 -6.80
C HIS A 140 -10.34 -10.06 -7.66
N PRO A 141 -9.57 -11.03 -8.19
CA PRO A 141 -10.19 -12.13 -8.92
C PRO A 141 -11.09 -12.93 -7.97
N GLY A 142 -12.38 -13.04 -8.31
CA GLY A 142 -13.40 -13.72 -7.50
C GLY A 142 -14.43 -12.81 -6.81
N GLU A 143 -14.27 -11.49 -6.88
CA GLU A 143 -15.29 -10.54 -6.38
C GLU A 143 -16.36 -10.20 -7.43
N SER A 144 -17.61 -10.01 -6.99
CA SER A 144 -18.76 -9.81 -7.88
C SER A 144 -18.68 -8.51 -8.70
N PRO A 145 -19.03 -8.51 -10.01
CA PRO A 145 -18.87 -7.37 -10.93
C PRO A 145 -19.63 -6.07 -10.58
N GLY A 146 -20.56 -6.10 -9.63
CA GLY A 146 -21.48 -4.98 -9.34
C GLY A 146 -20.95 -3.88 -8.42
N TRP A 147 -19.76 -4.03 -7.82
CA TRP A 147 -19.21 -3.06 -6.86
C TRP A 147 -18.35 -1.96 -7.52
N HIS A 148 -17.99 -2.10 -8.80
CA HIS A 148 -16.94 -1.26 -9.42
C HIS A 148 -17.41 0.14 -9.84
N GLU A 149 -18.67 0.30 -10.27
CA GLU A 149 -19.23 1.63 -10.57
C GLU A 149 -19.48 2.45 -9.29
N ALA A 150 -19.61 1.78 -8.14
CA ALA A 150 -19.92 2.37 -6.84
C ALA A 150 -18.68 2.80 -6.01
N LEU A 151 -17.46 2.52 -6.48
CA LEU A 151 -16.22 2.68 -5.69
C LEU A 151 -15.15 3.57 -6.32
N THR A 152 -15.47 4.31 -7.39
CA THR A 152 -14.61 5.44 -7.80
C THR A 152 -14.58 6.43 -6.63
N THR A 153 -13.46 6.41 -5.90
CA THR A 153 -13.32 7.24 -4.70
C THR A 153 -12.49 8.43 -5.11
N THR A 154 -13.09 9.62 -5.11
CA THR A 154 -12.33 10.86 -5.26
C THR A 154 -11.42 11.06 -4.05
N PRO A 155 -10.33 11.82 -4.17
CA PRO A 155 -9.49 12.18 -3.03
C PRO A 155 -10.30 12.77 -1.87
N ALA A 156 -11.31 13.61 -2.17
CA ALA A 156 -12.21 14.17 -1.16
C ALA A 156 -12.97 13.07 -0.41
N GLN A 157 -13.68 12.20 -1.13
CA GLN A 157 -14.40 11.06 -0.51
C GLN A 157 -13.46 10.14 0.28
N PHE A 158 -12.21 9.99 -0.18
CA PHE A 158 -11.19 9.25 0.53
C PHE A 158 -10.80 9.93 1.84
N ALA A 159 -10.55 11.24 1.85
CA ALA A 159 -10.27 12.01 3.06
C ALA A 159 -11.45 11.95 4.06
N GLU A 160 -12.69 11.97 3.59
CA GLU A 160 -13.89 11.82 4.42
C GLU A 160 -13.90 10.49 5.16
N ARG A 161 -13.75 9.39 4.41
CA ARG A 161 -13.78 8.03 4.93
C ARG A 161 -12.65 7.77 5.94
N PHE A 162 -11.53 8.47 5.78
CA PHE A 162 -10.37 8.39 6.66
C PHE A 162 -10.43 9.37 7.83
N GLY A 163 -11.51 10.16 7.96
CA GLY A 163 -11.69 11.12 9.05
C GLY A 163 -10.64 12.21 9.05
N ARG A 164 -10.31 12.76 7.88
CA ARG A 164 -9.30 13.81 7.68
C ARG A 164 -9.95 15.14 7.25
N PRO A 165 -10.70 15.83 8.14
CA PRO A 165 -11.45 17.03 7.77
C PRO A 165 -10.54 18.19 7.34
N GLU A 166 -9.32 18.29 7.86
CA GLU A 166 -8.35 19.32 7.47
C GLU A 166 -7.87 19.12 6.03
N ILE A 167 -7.59 17.87 5.65
CA ILE A 167 -7.16 17.53 4.30
C ILE A 167 -8.33 17.62 3.31
N MET A 168 -9.54 17.27 3.75
CA MET A 168 -10.75 17.50 2.95
C MET A 168 -10.88 18.96 2.53
N ALA A 169 -10.63 19.90 3.44
CA ALA A 169 -10.72 21.33 3.13
C ALA A 169 -9.70 21.79 2.07
N LEU A 170 -8.61 21.05 1.86
CA LEU A 170 -7.62 21.34 0.81
C LEU A 170 -8.03 20.80 -0.56
N LEU A 171 -9.03 19.92 -0.62
CA LEU A 171 -9.48 19.23 -1.83
C LEU A 171 -10.73 19.86 -2.47
N LEU A 172 -11.30 20.90 -1.84
CA LEU A 172 -12.49 21.65 -2.27
C LEU A 172 -12.11 23.03 -2.80
#